data_AF-A0A1Y0C306-F1
#
_entry.id   AF-A0A1Y0C306-F1
#
_cell.length_a   1.000
_cell.length_b   1.000
_cell.length_c   1.000
_cell.angle_alpha   90.00
_cell.angle_beta   90.00
_cell.angle_gamma   90.00
#
_symmetry.space_group_name_H-M   'P 1'
#
loop_
_entity.id
_entity.type
_entity.pdbx_description
1 polymer ?
#
loop_
_entity_poly.entity_id
_entity_poly.type
_entity_poly.pdbx_seq_one_letter_code
_entity_poly.pdbx_strand_id
1 'polypeptide(L)'
;MKKTVVAGLLVVVLVEVVAVMMPDRRVLAWGAGAAVAALLVTLRWSLRDDADPEESDHAVDDAAELLGQWRSQTDILIQRADSTRLQWDRHLRPRLAREFAAATGHRQAADPTAFGATGSMLFGPELWQWVDPDNVIGTGAAAEQPGPGRAVLDEILRRLERL
;
A
#
# COMPACT_ATOMS: atom_id res chain seq x y z
N MET A 1 9.13 -27.42 22.82
CA MET A 1 9.56 -28.49 21.90
C MET A 1 9.25 -29.92 22.37
N LYS A 2 9.75 -30.46 23.51
CA LYS A 2 9.50 -31.88 23.88
C LYS A 2 8.07 -32.21 24.36
N LYS A 3 7.35 -31.24 24.96
CA LYS A 3 6.02 -31.48 25.55
C LYS A 3 4.90 -31.54 24.50
N THR A 4 5.03 -30.79 23.41
CA THR A 4 4.06 -30.74 22.31
C THR A 4 4.10 -32.01 21.46
N VAL A 5 5.30 -32.51 21.17
CA VAL A 5 5.49 -33.80 20.47
C VAL A 5 4.93 -34.97 21.30
N VAL A 6 5.19 -34.99 22.61
CA VAL A 6 4.68 -36.02 23.51
C VAL A 6 3.15 -35.95 23.64
N ALA A 7 2.58 -34.75 23.75
CA ALA A 7 1.13 -34.55 23.80
C ALA A 7 0.45 -34.97 22.49
N GLY A 8 1.02 -34.62 21.33
CA GLY A 8 0.52 -35.04 20.02
C GLY A 8 0.58 -36.55 19.84
N LEU A 9 1.70 -37.18 20.21
CA LEU A 9 1.84 -38.63 20.18
C LEU A 9 0.80 -39.34 21.07
N LEU A 10 0.56 -38.81 22.27
CA LEU A 10 -0.40 -39.39 23.22
C LEU A 10 -1.83 -39.36 22.68
N VAL A 11 -2.21 -38.30 21.97
CA VAL A 11 -3.54 -38.19 21.34
C VAL A 11 -3.70 -39.17 20.19
N VAL A 12 -2.69 -39.32 19.33
CA VAL A 12 -2.72 -40.28 18.21
C VAL A 12 -2.89 -41.71 18.72
N VAL A 13 -2.13 -42.09 19.75
CA VAL A 13 -2.23 -43.41 20.39
C VAL A 13 -3.61 -43.63 21.00
N LEU A 14 -4.19 -42.61 21.66
CA LEU A 14 -5.52 -42.73 22.26
C LEU A 14 -6.61 -42.95 21.20
N VAL A 15 -6.47 -42.31 20.03
CA VAL A 15 -7.41 -42.47 18.89
C VAL A 15 -7.29 -43.86 18.26
N GLU A 16 -6.07 -44.37 18.04
CA GLU A 16 -5.85 -45.73 17.51
C GLU A 16 -6.42 -46.81 18.44
N VAL A 17 -6.19 -46.69 19.76
CA VAL A 17 -6.68 -47.67 20.74
C VAL A 17 -8.21 -47.74 20.76
N VAL A 18 -8.88 -46.59 20.66
CA VAL A 18 -10.36 -46.50 20.62
C VAL A 18 -10.90 -47.07 19.30
N ALA A 19 -10.22 -46.83 18.18
CA ALA A 19 -10.60 -47.34 16.86
C ALA A 19 -10.48 -48.87 16.76
N VAL A 20 -9.44 -49.46 17.40
CA VAL A 20 -9.21 -50.91 17.41
C VAL A 20 -10.17 -51.64 18.36
N MET A 21 -10.64 -51.00 19.44
CA MET A 21 -11.49 -51.64 20.44
C MET A 21 -12.96 -51.83 20.05
N MET A 22 -13.49 -51.23 18.97
CA MET A 22 -14.93 -51.26 18.68
C MET A 22 -15.27 -51.71 17.23
N PRO A 23 -15.78 -52.93 17.04
CA PRO A 23 -15.97 -53.55 15.72
C PRO A 23 -17.39 -53.38 15.12
N ASP A 24 -18.15 -52.35 15.47
CA ASP A 24 -19.59 -52.28 15.14
C ASP A 24 -20.00 -51.09 14.27
N ARG A 25 -20.82 -51.28 13.22
CA ARG A 25 -21.06 -50.28 12.13
C ARG A 25 -21.60 -48.91 12.57
N ARG A 26 -22.07 -48.76 13.81
CA ARG A 26 -22.43 -47.46 14.43
C ARG A 26 -21.22 -46.58 14.80
N VAL A 27 -20.02 -47.16 14.90
CA VAL A 27 -18.79 -46.41 15.23
C VAL A 27 -18.18 -45.67 14.05
N LEU A 28 -18.65 -45.90 12.82
CA LEU A 28 -18.19 -45.13 11.65
C LEU A 28 -18.54 -43.64 11.77
N ALA A 29 -19.72 -43.32 12.31
CA ALA A 29 -20.14 -41.93 12.53
C ALA A 29 -19.36 -41.25 13.66
N TRP A 30 -19.10 -41.98 14.75
CA TRP A 30 -18.32 -41.48 15.88
C TRP A 30 -16.82 -41.35 15.54
N GLY A 31 -16.28 -42.26 14.73
CA GLY A 31 -14.91 -42.18 14.22
C GLY A 31 -14.69 -40.97 13.32
N ALA A 32 -15.63 -40.68 12.43
CA ALA A 32 -15.58 -39.47 11.61
C ALA A 32 -15.63 -38.20 12.47
N GLY A 33 -16.51 -38.17 13.48
CA GLY A 33 -16.58 -37.07 14.44
C GLY A 33 -15.29 -36.86 15.22
N ALA A 34 -14.65 -37.95 15.67
CA ALA A 34 -13.37 -37.90 16.38
C ALA A 34 -12.23 -37.39 15.49
N ALA A 35 -12.18 -37.81 14.22
CA ALA A 35 -11.19 -37.34 13.26
C ALA A 35 -11.31 -35.83 12.99
N VAL A 36 -12.54 -35.32 12.83
CA VAL A 36 -12.80 -33.89 12.65
C VAL A 36 -12.44 -33.11 13.91
N ALA A 37 -12.79 -33.61 15.09
CA ALA A 37 -12.42 -32.96 16.35
C ALA A 37 -10.91 -32.90 16.54
N ALA A 38 -10.18 -33.98 16.22
CA ALA A 38 -8.72 -34.00 16.26
C ALA A 38 -8.10 -32.98 15.30
N LEU A 39 -8.62 -32.89 14.06
CA LEU A 39 -8.18 -31.91 13.07
C LEU A 39 -8.42 -30.46 13.55
N LEU A 40 -9.57 -30.18 14.16
CA LEU A 40 -9.88 -28.85 14.68
C LEU A 40 -9.00 -28.49 15.88
N VAL A 41 -8.67 -29.45 16.74
CA VAL A 41 -7.79 -29.23 17.90
C VAL A 41 -6.35 -28.99 17.45
N THR A 42 -5.84 -29.77 16.48
CA THR A 42 -4.49 -29.55 15.93
C THR A 42 -4.40 -28.21 15.20
N LEU A 43 -5.41 -27.85 14.41
CA LEU A 43 -5.50 -26.54 13.76
C LEU A 43 -5.53 -25.42 14.81
N ARG A 44 -6.35 -25.55 15.86
CA ARG A 44 -6.45 -24.55 16.92
C ARG A 44 -5.16 -24.40 17.73
N TRP A 45 -4.36 -25.45 17.88
CA TRP A 45 -3.04 -25.37 18.52
C TRP A 45 -1.99 -24.77 17.58
N SER A 46 -2.00 -25.12 16.29
CA SER A 46 -1.13 -24.49 15.29
C SER A 46 -1.31 -22.97 15.25
N LEU A 47 -2.57 -22.50 15.19
CA LEU A 47 -2.87 -21.06 15.19
C LEU A 47 -2.53 -20.35 16.51
N ARG A 48 -2.29 -21.11 17.60
CA ARG A 48 -1.94 -20.55 18.91
C ARG A 48 -0.43 -20.56 19.16
N ASP A 49 0.30 -21.48 18.53
CA ASP A 49 1.77 -21.49 18.50
C ASP A 49 2.31 -20.41 17.52
N ASP A 50 1.60 -20.11 16.43
CA ASP A 50 1.89 -18.95 15.55
C ASP A 50 1.51 -17.59 16.20
N ALA A 51 0.95 -17.61 17.41
CA ALA A 51 0.59 -16.43 18.19
C ALA A 51 1.53 -16.32 19.41
N ASP A 52 2.83 -16.43 19.17
CA ASP A 52 3.84 -16.16 20.19
C ASP A 52 3.77 -14.66 20.54
N PRO A 53 3.64 -14.26 21.82
CA PRO A 53 3.56 -12.86 22.21
C PRO A 53 4.72 -12.00 21.68
N GLU A 54 5.90 -12.58 21.46
CA GLU A 54 7.05 -11.87 20.87
C GLU A 54 6.82 -11.51 19.39
N GLU A 55 6.21 -12.37 18.57
CA GLU A 55 5.87 -12.03 17.17
C GLU A 55 4.79 -10.96 17.08
N SER A 56 3.84 -10.94 18.03
CA SER A 56 2.81 -9.91 18.07
C SER A 56 3.35 -8.53 18.44
N ASP A 57 4.37 -8.46 19.30
CA ASP A 57 5.03 -7.20 19.70
C ASP A 57 5.91 -6.68 18.53
N HIS A 58 6.62 -7.58 17.86
CA HIS A 58 7.37 -7.27 16.63
C HIS A 58 6.46 -6.78 15.49
N ALA A 59 5.32 -7.42 15.25
CA ALA A 59 4.38 -6.98 14.22
C ALA A 59 3.78 -5.59 14.49
N VAL A 60 3.59 -5.23 15.77
CA VAL A 60 3.12 -3.89 16.17
C VAL A 60 4.22 -2.85 15.99
N ASP A 61 5.46 -3.17 16.34
CA ASP A 61 6.61 -2.29 16.16
C ASP A 61 6.91 -2.04 14.67
N ASP A 62 6.91 -3.10 13.85
CA ASP A 62 7.05 -3.01 12.39
C ASP A 62 5.94 -2.13 11.78
N ALA A 63 4.68 -2.29 12.22
CA ALA A 63 3.59 -1.46 11.75
C ALA A 63 3.76 0.02 12.15
N ALA A 64 4.27 0.29 13.35
CA ALA A 64 4.55 1.64 13.83
C ALA A 64 5.72 2.29 13.06
N GLU A 65 6.78 1.52 12.77
CA GLU A 65 7.90 1.96 11.95
C GLU A 65 7.47 2.26 10.50
N LEU A 66 6.67 1.38 9.88
CA LEU A 66 6.12 1.59 8.54
C LEU A 66 5.25 2.86 8.48
N LEU A 67 4.41 3.08 9.50
CA LEU A 67 3.60 4.29 9.62
C LEU A 67 4.47 5.55 9.81
N GLY A 68 5.53 5.47 10.62
CA GLY A 68 6.48 6.56 10.83
C GLY A 68 7.24 6.91 9.55
N GLN A 69 7.69 5.90 8.81
CA GLN A 69 8.35 6.07 7.52
C GLN A 69 7.40 6.67 6.49
N TRP A 70 6.17 6.17 6.38
CA TRP A 70 5.17 6.74 5.49
C TRP A 70 4.84 8.19 5.84
N ARG A 71 4.71 8.51 7.14
CA ARG A 71 4.45 9.87 7.61
C ARG A 71 5.62 10.81 7.29
N SER A 72 6.86 10.40 7.53
CA SER A 72 8.04 11.23 7.22
C SER A 72 8.19 11.46 5.71
N GLN A 73 7.92 10.43 4.89
CA GLN A 73 7.90 10.54 3.44
C GLN A 73 6.79 11.47 2.95
N THR A 74 5.62 11.41 3.58
CA THR A 74 4.48 12.29 3.26
C THR A 74 4.77 13.73 3.71
N ASP A 75 5.34 13.95 4.88
CA ASP A 75 5.75 15.28 5.37
C ASP A 75 6.81 15.91 4.44
N ILE A 76 7.77 15.13 3.95
CA ILE A 76 8.74 15.61 2.94
C ILE A 76 8.03 16.02 1.64
N LEU A 77 7.04 15.26 1.19
CA LEU A 77 6.26 15.60 -0.01
C LEU A 77 5.39 16.84 0.22
N ILE A 78 4.78 16.95 1.39
CA ILE A 78 3.91 18.05 1.81
C ILE A 78 4.70 19.35 1.93
N GLN A 79 5.85 19.33 2.63
CA GLN A 79 6.73 20.49 2.77
C GLN A 79 7.28 20.96 1.41
N ARG A 80 7.42 20.04 0.46
CA ARG A 80 7.86 20.31 -0.92
C ARG A 80 6.72 20.83 -1.81
N ALA A 81 5.46 20.61 -1.47
CA ALA A 81 4.31 21.23 -2.15
C ALA A 81 4.12 22.70 -1.74
N ASP A 82 4.48 23.06 -0.51
CA ASP A 82 4.50 24.45 -0.01
C ASP A 82 5.81 25.18 -0.36
N SER A 83 6.68 24.57 -1.16
CA SER A 83 8.04 25.06 -1.38
C SER A 83 8.15 26.07 -2.52
N THR A 84 9.35 26.62 -2.65
CA THR A 84 9.77 27.59 -3.65
C THR A 84 9.57 27.08 -5.08
N ARG A 85 9.38 27.99 -6.03
CA ARG A 85 9.16 27.69 -7.45
C ARG A 85 10.20 26.72 -8.03
N LEU A 86 11.47 26.83 -7.62
CA LEU A 86 12.53 25.90 -8.03
C LEU A 86 12.27 24.43 -7.63
N GLN A 87 11.76 24.21 -6.42
CA GLN A 87 11.50 22.87 -5.91
C GLN A 87 10.27 22.25 -6.57
N TRP A 88 9.26 23.05 -6.90
CA TRP A 88 8.13 22.67 -7.74
C TRP A 88 8.59 22.17 -9.11
N ASP A 89 9.39 22.98 -9.81
CA ASP A 89 9.88 22.68 -11.16
C ASP A 89 10.76 21.43 -11.20
N ARG A 90 11.56 21.18 -10.15
CA ARG A 90 12.45 20.00 -10.08
C ARG A 90 11.73 18.69 -9.77
N HIS A 91 10.66 18.71 -8.96
CA HIS A 91 10.07 17.48 -8.41
C HIS A 91 8.61 17.25 -8.74
N LEU A 92 7.78 18.30 -8.77
CA LEU A 92 6.33 18.18 -8.94
C LEU A 92 5.92 18.26 -10.40
N ARG A 93 6.43 19.25 -11.13
CA ARG A 93 6.08 19.44 -12.54
C ARG A 93 6.37 18.21 -13.42
N PRO A 94 7.54 17.54 -13.33
CA PRO A 94 7.79 16.36 -14.16
C PRO A 94 6.84 15.20 -13.88
N ARG A 95 6.32 15.08 -12.64
CA ARG A 95 5.29 14.09 -12.31
C ARG A 95 3.94 14.50 -12.89
N LEU A 96 3.51 15.74 -12.66
CA LEU A 96 2.23 16.25 -13.17
C LEU A 96 2.14 16.14 -14.70
N ALA A 97 3.20 16.49 -15.43
CA ALA A 97 3.25 16.37 -16.87
C ALA A 97 3.13 14.90 -17.35
N ARG A 98 3.75 13.95 -16.64
CA ARG A 98 3.64 12.52 -16.95
C ARG A 98 2.24 11.98 -16.69
N GLU A 99 1.64 12.33 -15.55
CA GLU A 99 0.28 11.92 -15.21
C GLU A 99 -0.73 12.52 -16.19
N PHE A 100 -0.59 13.80 -16.55
CA PHE A 100 -1.43 14.43 -17.57
C PHE A 100 -1.28 13.76 -18.95
N ALA A 101 -0.05 13.43 -19.35
CA ALA A 101 0.19 12.69 -20.60
C ALA A 101 -0.41 11.28 -20.57
N ALA A 102 -0.39 10.61 -19.42
CA ALA A 102 -1.02 9.31 -19.24
C ALA A 102 -2.55 9.41 -19.31
N ALA A 103 -3.15 10.40 -18.64
CA ALA A 103 -4.59 10.61 -18.61
C ALA A 103 -5.17 11.04 -19.97
N THR A 104 -4.48 11.92 -20.69
CA THR A 104 -4.96 12.42 -21.99
C THR A 104 -4.59 11.54 -23.18
N GLY A 105 -3.68 10.57 -22.99
CA GLY A 105 -3.11 9.76 -24.07
C GLY A 105 -2.23 10.53 -25.06
N HIS A 106 -2.06 11.84 -24.88
CA HIS A 106 -1.22 12.70 -25.71
C HIS A 106 0.19 12.74 -25.14
N ARG A 107 1.17 12.32 -25.94
CA ARG A 107 2.57 12.35 -25.53
C ARG A 107 3.20 13.67 -25.95
N GLN A 108 3.80 14.41 -25.02
CA GLN A 108 4.48 15.68 -25.32
C GLN A 108 5.50 15.53 -26.47
N ALA A 109 6.25 14.43 -26.51
CA ALA A 109 7.26 14.19 -27.55
C ALA A 109 6.68 13.97 -28.97
N ALA A 110 5.39 13.66 -29.09
CA ALA A 110 4.73 13.43 -30.37
C ALA A 110 4.17 14.73 -30.96
N ASP A 111 3.51 15.55 -30.13
CA ASP A 111 3.01 16.87 -30.53
C ASP A 111 2.97 17.84 -29.33
N PRO A 112 4.03 18.64 -29.13
CA PRO A 112 4.10 19.61 -28.03
C PRO A 112 3.02 20.69 -28.11
N THR A 113 2.59 21.06 -29.32
CA THR A 113 1.63 22.14 -29.53
C THR A 113 0.21 21.71 -29.18
N ALA A 114 -0.21 20.52 -29.62
CA ALA A 114 -1.48 19.93 -29.23
C ALA A 114 -1.53 19.61 -27.73
N PHE A 115 -0.40 19.17 -27.15
CA PHE A 115 -0.28 18.92 -25.72
C PHE A 115 -0.51 20.20 -24.89
N GLY A 116 0.14 21.31 -25.27
CA GLY A 116 -0.04 22.62 -24.64
C GLY A 116 -1.45 23.20 -24.83
N ALA A 117 -2.02 23.09 -26.03
CA ALA A 117 -3.38 23.54 -26.30
C ALA A 117 -4.41 22.75 -25.47
N THR A 118 -4.29 21.43 -25.40
CA THR A 118 -5.19 20.58 -24.59
C THR A 118 -5.06 20.90 -23.11
N GLY A 119 -3.82 21.08 -22.64
CA GLY A 119 -3.54 21.46 -21.26
C GLY A 119 -4.14 22.80 -20.85
N SER A 120 -3.93 23.83 -21.67
CA SER A 120 -4.52 25.16 -21.43
C SER A 120 -6.05 25.17 -21.52
N MET A 121 -6.66 24.33 -22.37
CA MET A 121 -8.12 24.17 -22.43
C MET A 121 -8.69 23.48 -21.19
N LEU A 122 -8.01 22.47 -20.64
CA LEU A 122 -8.48 21.71 -19.49
C LEU A 122 -8.27 22.44 -18.15
N PHE A 123 -7.07 22.99 -17.96
CA PHE A 123 -6.68 23.60 -16.69
C PHE A 123 -6.88 25.12 -16.68
N GLY A 124 -6.92 25.77 -17.85
CA GLY A 124 -6.85 27.22 -17.96
C GLY A 124 -5.40 27.72 -17.83
N PRO A 125 -5.12 28.99 -18.23
CA PRO A 125 -3.77 29.54 -18.31
C PRO A 125 -3.06 29.64 -16.95
N GLU A 126 -3.81 29.89 -15.88
CA GLU A 126 -3.27 30.09 -14.54
C GLU A 126 -2.74 28.80 -13.89
N LEU A 127 -3.41 27.67 -14.14
CA LEU A 127 -3.02 26.36 -13.63
C LEU A 127 -2.05 25.66 -14.59
N TRP A 128 -2.24 25.85 -15.90
CA TRP A 128 -1.42 25.22 -16.93
C TRP A 128 0.06 25.59 -16.77
N GLN A 129 0.38 26.84 -16.42
CA GLN A 129 1.77 27.28 -16.22
C GLN A 129 2.55 26.43 -15.20
N TRP A 130 1.87 25.74 -14.27
CA TRP A 130 2.50 24.91 -13.24
C TRP A 130 2.66 23.45 -13.66
N VAL A 131 1.85 22.99 -14.61
CA VAL A 131 1.92 21.64 -15.20
C VAL A 131 2.81 21.62 -16.44
N ASP A 132 2.85 22.73 -17.19
CA ASP A 132 3.55 22.85 -18.46
C ASP A 132 5.05 22.49 -18.31
N PRO A 133 5.50 21.39 -18.93
CA PRO A 133 6.88 20.93 -18.85
C PRO A 133 7.89 21.94 -19.42
N ASP A 134 7.47 22.85 -20.29
CA ASP A 134 8.38 23.82 -20.94
C ASP A 134 8.53 25.12 -20.13
N ASN A 135 7.67 25.37 -19.14
CA ASN A 135 7.68 26.61 -18.34
C ASN A 135 8.69 26.61 -17.17
N VAL A 136 9.87 26.04 -17.35
CA VAL A 136 10.88 25.82 -16.29
C VAL A 136 11.67 27.09 -16.01
N ILE A 137 11.70 27.51 -14.74
CA ILE A 137 12.59 28.56 -14.29
C ILE A 137 13.95 27.95 -13.92
N GLY A 138 15.01 28.48 -14.53
CA GLY A 138 16.40 28.13 -14.22
C GLY A 138 16.88 28.69 -12.88
N THR A 139 18.19 28.61 -12.62
CA THR A 139 18.80 29.20 -11.42
C THR A 139 18.80 30.73 -11.49
N GLY A 140 18.22 31.42 -10.49
CA GLY A 140 18.19 32.88 -10.40
C GLY A 140 17.14 33.40 -9.40
N ALA A 141 16.94 34.72 -9.30
CA ALA A 141 16.01 35.33 -8.35
C ALA A 141 14.54 34.87 -8.51
N ALA A 142 14.15 34.42 -9.71
CA ALA A 142 12.83 33.85 -9.95
C ALA A 142 12.65 32.43 -9.38
N ALA A 143 13.76 31.73 -9.12
CA ALA A 143 13.79 30.40 -8.50
C ALA A 143 13.43 30.45 -7.01
N GLU A 144 13.70 31.59 -6.35
CA GLU A 144 13.40 31.87 -4.95
C GLU A 144 11.97 32.42 -4.73
N GLN A 145 11.22 32.64 -5.81
CA GLN A 145 9.82 33.05 -5.70
C GLN A 145 8.98 31.97 -5.01
N PRO A 146 7.97 32.36 -4.22
CA PRO A 146 7.00 31.42 -3.68
C PRO A 146 6.44 30.53 -4.80
N GLY A 147 6.37 29.22 -4.54
CA GLY A 147 5.67 28.31 -5.43
C GLY A 147 4.16 28.60 -5.46
N PRO A 148 3.41 27.89 -6.30
CA PRO A 148 1.97 28.09 -6.44
C PRO A 148 1.15 27.78 -5.18
N GLY A 149 1.76 27.06 -4.23
CA GLY A 149 1.13 26.63 -2.98
C GLY A 149 0.21 25.43 -3.15
N ARG A 150 -0.20 24.86 -2.00
CA ARG A 150 -1.01 23.63 -1.97
C ARG A 150 -2.38 23.74 -2.63
N ALA A 151 -3.05 24.89 -2.50
CA ALA A 151 -4.38 25.07 -3.07
C ALA A 151 -4.39 24.88 -4.61
N VAL A 152 -3.32 25.31 -5.28
CA VAL A 152 -3.16 25.15 -6.73
C VAL A 152 -2.88 23.69 -7.08
N LEU A 153 -2.03 23.00 -6.32
CA LEU A 153 -1.78 21.57 -6.52
C LEU A 153 -3.06 20.75 -6.40
N ASP A 154 -3.84 20.97 -5.34
CA ASP A 154 -5.09 20.26 -5.09
C ASP A 154 -6.12 20.49 -6.21
N GLU A 155 -6.16 21.69 -6.79
CA GLU A 155 -7.05 22.00 -7.91
C GLU A 155 -6.61 21.31 -9.20
N ILE A 156 -5.30 21.26 -9.48
CA ILE A 156 -4.76 20.52 -10.63
C ILE A 156 -5.09 19.03 -10.50
N LEU A 157 -4.86 18.44 -9.33
CA LEU A 157 -5.14 17.02 -9.07
C LEU A 157 -6.63 16.72 -9.19
N ARG A 158 -7.50 17.55 -8.60
CA ARG A 158 -8.97 17.40 -8.72
C ARG A 158 -9.47 17.45 -10.16
N ARG A 159 -8.80 18.19 -11.05
CA ARG A 159 -9.17 18.21 -12.48
C ARG A 159 -8.62 17.01 -13.23
N LEU A 160 -7.41 16.57 -12.91
CA LEU A 160 -6.84 15.33 -13.45
C LEU A 160 -7.69 14.10 -13.09
N GLU A 161 -8.25 14.05 -11.89
CA GLU A 161 -9.16 12.96 -11.47
C GLU A 161 -10.52 12.97 -12.18
N ARG A 162 -10.92 14.08 -12.80
CA ARG A 162 -12.20 14.21 -13.50
C ARG A 162 -12.11 13.94 -15.00
N LEU A 163 -10.90 13.71 -15.51
CA LEU A 163 -10.65 13.24 -16.88
C LEU A 163 -10.94 11.74 -16.99
#